data_AF-A0AAV3RIK6-F1
#
_entry.id   AF-A0AAV3RIK6-F1
#
_cell.length_a   1.000
_cell.length_b   1.000
_cell.length_c   1.000
_cell.angle_alpha   90.00
_cell.angle_beta   90.00
_cell.angle_gamma   90.00
#
_symmetry.space_group_name_H-M   'P 1'
#
loop_
_entity.id
_entity.type
_entity.pdbx_description
1 polymer ?
#
loop_
_entity_poly.entity_id
_entity_poly.type
_entity_poly.pdbx_seq_one_letter_code
_entity_poly.pdbx_strand_id
1 'polypeptide(L)'
;MNLREFWTQRTIVGLVLGQFLSLLITSTGFSSSELARKGINAPTSQSFLNYVLLALVYGSILLHRRKPLKAKWYYYVLLGLIDVEANFLVVKAYQYTSITSVMLLDCWTIPCVIVLTWLFLKTKYTLRKLTGVVICVAGLVLVIFSDAHAEDRSSGSNPIKGDLLVIAGATLYGVTNVSEEYFVKSADRTELMALLGFFGAIVSACQIAIIERTELKSIHWSAGAAFPFVGFSLAMFLFYSFVPVLLKISGSAMLNLSLLTSDMWAVLIRIFAYHEKVDWMYFTAFAGVAVGIIIYSGGDKKVDSSVDEVADGSTKQRSKRLDEEAGSNNQGR
;
A
#
# COMPACT_ATOMS: atom_id res chain seq x y z
N MET A 1 -27.44 -15.84 -16.38
CA MET A 1 -26.11 -15.58 -15.78
C MET A 1 -26.36 -14.91 -14.43
N ASN A 2 -26.23 -15.65 -13.33
CA ASN A 2 -26.72 -15.22 -12.01
C ASN A 2 -25.76 -14.22 -11.35
N LEU A 3 -26.21 -12.98 -11.14
CA LEU A 3 -25.47 -11.94 -10.40
C LEU A 3 -25.07 -12.36 -8.97
N ARG A 4 -25.70 -13.40 -8.40
CA ARG A 4 -25.39 -13.94 -7.07
C ARG A 4 -24.08 -14.73 -6.98
N GLU A 5 -23.55 -15.26 -8.08
CA GLU A 5 -22.22 -15.91 -8.10
C GLU A 5 -21.08 -14.89 -8.21
N PHE A 6 -21.39 -13.64 -8.59
CA PHE A 6 -20.40 -12.56 -8.73
C PHE A 6 -20.02 -11.93 -7.37
N TRP A 7 -20.82 -12.19 -6.32
CA TRP A 7 -20.69 -11.58 -5.00
C TRP A 7 -20.43 -12.66 -3.94
N THR A 8 -19.27 -13.30 -3.99
CA THR A 8 -18.79 -14.10 -2.85
C THR A 8 -18.57 -13.17 -1.67
N GLN A 9 -18.99 -13.57 -0.46
CA GLN A 9 -18.84 -12.79 0.79
C GLN A 9 -17.40 -12.25 0.97
N ARG A 10 -16.39 -13.01 0.54
CA ARG A 10 -14.97 -12.61 0.57
C ARG A 10 -14.67 -11.39 -0.31
N THR A 11 -15.25 -11.30 -1.50
CA THR A 11 -15.08 -10.18 -2.43
C THR A 11 -15.73 -8.91 -1.87
N ILE A 12 -16.91 -9.04 -1.26
CA ILE A 12 -17.61 -7.92 -0.62
C ILE A 12 -16.80 -7.39 0.56
N VAL A 13 -16.32 -8.29 1.42
CA VAL A 13 -15.46 -7.92 2.56
C VAL A 13 -14.18 -7.27 2.09
N GLY A 14 -13.55 -7.79 1.04
CA GLY A 14 -12.36 -7.19 0.43
C GLY A 14 -12.60 -5.77 -0.10
N LEU A 15 -13.72 -5.55 -0.80
CA LEU A 15 -14.10 -4.23 -1.32
C LEU A 15 -14.40 -3.23 -0.19
N VAL A 16 -15.23 -3.61 0.79
CA VAL A 16 -15.57 -2.74 1.93
C VAL A 16 -14.32 -2.39 2.73
N LEU A 17 -13.45 -3.37 2.98
CA LEU A 17 -12.18 -3.14 3.67
C LEU A 17 -11.25 -2.24 2.85
N GLY A 18 -11.19 -2.44 1.53
CA GLY A 18 -10.44 -1.57 0.63
C GLY A 18 -10.90 -0.12 0.67
N GLN A 19 -12.22 0.12 0.70
CA GLN A 19 -12.78 1.47 0.82
C GLN A 19 -12.50 2.09 2.20
N PHE A 20 -12.57 1.30 3.26
CA PHE A 20 -12.18 1.76 4.59
C PHE A 20 -10.69 2.16 4.65
N LEU A 21 -9.81 1.34 4.07
CA LEU A 21 -8.38 1.65 3.95
C LEU A 21 -8.13 2.90 3.10
N SER A 22 -8.88 3.09 2.02
CA SER A 22 -8.82 4.31 1.20
C SER A 22 -9.15 5.57 2.00
N LEU A 23 -10.19 5.55 2.83
CA LEU A 23 -10.52 6.70 3.68
C LEU A 23 -9.44 6.98 4.73
N LEU A 24 -8.82 5.92 5.29
CA LEU A 24 -7.71 6.07 6.23
C LEU A 24 -6.48 6.72 5.56
N ILE A 25 -6.10 6.27 4.36
CA ILE A 25 -4.96 6.87 3.64
C ILE A 25 -5.26 8.31 3.17
N THR A 26 -6.52 8.60 2.82
CA THR A 26 -6.94 9.98 2.57
C THR A 26 -6.78 10.84 3.83
N SER A 27 -7.19 10.33 4.99
CA SER A 27 -7.07 11.03 6.27
C SER A 27 -5.61 11.30 6.66
N THR A 28 -4.70 10.37 6.39
CA THR A 28 -3.26 10.58 6.63
C THR A 28 -2.70 11.63 5.66
N GLY A 29 -3.01 11.55 4.37
CA GLY A 29 -2.58 12.53 3.38
C GLY A 29 -3.10 13.94 3.66
N PHE A 30 -4.36 14.07 4.08
CA PHE A 30 -4.92 15.34 4.54
C PHE A 30 -4.18 15.90 5.75
N SER A 31 -3.91 15.06 6.75
CA SER A 31 -3.18 15.48 7.96
C SER A 31 -1.75 15.92 7.65
N SER A 32 -1.03 15.18 6.80
CA SER A 32 0.32 15.56 6.35
C SER A 32 0.33 16.86 5.55
N SER A 33 -0.65 17.03 4.66
CA SER A 33 -0.79 18.25 3.86
C SER A 33 -1.09 19.46 4.75
N GLU A 34 -1.97 19.34 5.74
CA GLU A 34 -2.30 20.40 6.68
C GLU A 34 -1.09 20.78 7.57
N LEU A 35 -0.31 19.79 8.03
CA LEU A 35 0.93 20.03 8.75
C LEU A 35 1.97 20.75 7.88
N ALA A 36 2.13 20.34 6.62
CA ALA A 36 3.03 20.98 5.68
C ALA A 36 2.63 22.44 5.40
N ARG A 37 1.33 22.74 5.24
CA ARG A 37 0.82 24.12 5.08
C ARG A 37 1.09 25.00 6.30
N LYS A 38 1.18 24.42 7.50
CA LYS A 38 1.57 25.11 8.74
C LYS A 38 3.09 25.25 8.90
N GLY A 39 3.88 24.81 7.92
CA GLY A 39 5.34 24.84 7.97
C GLY A 39 5.95 23.79 8.89
N ILE A 40 5.19 22.77 9.32
CA ILE A 40 5.69 21.72 10.21
C ILE A 40 6.36 20.62 9.37
N ASN A 41 7.69 20.57 9.42
CA ASN A 41 8.49 19.61 8.68
C ASN A 41 9.01 18.47 9.58
N ALA A 42 8.10 17.59 9.99
CA ALA A 42 8.45 16.41 10.79
C ALA A 42 7.76 15.14 10.26
N PRO A 43 8.12 14.67 9.04
CA PRO A 43 7.45 13.55 8.39
C PRO A 43 7.58 12.21 9.15
N THR A 44 8.77 11.88 9.65
CA THR A 44 9.03 10.64 10.41
C THR A 44 8.32 10.68 11.76
N SER A 45 8.25 11.86 12.38
CA SER A 45 7.55 12.04 13.65
C SER A 45 6.04 11.79 13.55
N GLN A 46 5.43 12.02 12.37
CA GLN A 46 4.02 11.69 12.14
C GLN A 46 3.77 10.18 12.18
N SER A 47 4.66 9.38 11.59
CA SER A 47 4.54 7.92 11.53
C SER A 47 5.11 7.19 12.75
N PHE A 48 5.94 7.85 13.57
CA PHE A 48 6.61 7.24 14.73
C PHE A 48 5.63 6.53 15.69
N LEU A 49 4.57 7.23 16.08
CA LEU A 49 3.61 6.69 17.04
C LEU A 49 2.87 5.46 16.48
N ASN A 50 2.66 5.37 15.16
CA ASN A 50 2.13 4.15 14.55
C ASN A 50 3.04 2.94 14.84
N TYR A 51 4.34 3.06 14.56
CA TYR A 51 5.27 1.95 14.77
C TYR A 51 5.34 1.53 16.24
N VAL A 52 5.33 2.49 17.15
CA VAL A 52 5.27 2.24 18.59
C VAL A 52 3.97 1.50 18.96
N LEU A 53 2.81 1.96 18.46
CA LEU A 53 1.52 1.30 18.73
C LEU A 53 1.48 -0.13 18.15
N LEU A 54 2.00 -0.35 16.95
CA LEU A 54 2.12 -1.70 16.37
C LEU A 54 3.01 -2.60 17.23
N ALA A 55 4.18 -2.10 17.63
CA ALA A 55 5.11 -2.83 18.49
C ALA A 55 4.48 -3.18 19.84
N LEU A 56 3.76 -2.25 20.47
CA LEU A 56 3.12 -2.47 21.76
C LEU A 56 1.95 -3.45 21.64
N VAL A 57 1.01 -3.21 20.72
CA VAL A 57 -0.21 -4.03 20.59
C VAL A 57 0.14 -5.42 20.09
N TYR A 58 0.79 -5.54 18.94
CA TYR A 58 1.09 -6.84 18.34
C TYR A 58 2.27 -7.53 19.02
N GLY A 59 3.27 -6.79 19.52
CA GLY A 59 4.35 -7.37 20.30
C GLY A 59 3.87 -7.95 21.63
N SER A 60 2.94 -7.29 22.34
CA SER A 60 2.33 -7.85 23.55
C SER A 60 1.57 -9.15 23.24
N ILE A 61 0.81 -9.19 22.14
CA ILE A 61 0.10 -10.40 21.70
C ILE A 61 1.10 -11.50 21.33
N LEU A 62 2.19 -11.18 20.63
CA LEU A 62 3.21 -12.14 20.23
C LEU A 62 3.91 -12.75 21.46
N LEU A 63 4.31 -11.91 22.43
CA LEU A 63 4.91 -12.32 23.69
C LEU A 63 3.95 -13.16 24.54
N HIS A 64 2.67 -12.83 24.54
CA HIS A 64 1.66 -13.61 25.25
C HIS A 64 1.43 -15.00 24.62
N ARG A 65 1.42 -15.09 23.28
CA ARG A 65 1.23 -16.36 22.56
C ARG A 65 2.44 -17.29 22.65
N ARG A 66 3.65 -16.77 22.92
CA ARG A 66 4.92 -17.52 23.03
C ARG A 66 5.17 -18.52 21.90
N LYS A 67 4.76 -18.16 20.67
CA LYS A 67 5.01 -18.99 19.49
C LYS A 67 6.39 -18.66 18.91
N PRO A 68 7.16 -19.65 18.42
CA PRO A 68 8.41 -19.38 17.74
C PRO A 68 8.16 -18.60 16.45
N LEU A 69 9.10 -17.72 16.10
CA LEU A 69 9.07 -16.97 14.84
C LEU A 69 9.14 -17.94 13.66
N LYS A 70 8.24 -17.76 12.69
CA LYS A 70 8.23 -18.57 11.47
C LYS A 70 9.27 -18.08 10.47
N ALA A 71 9.50 -16.78 10.39
CA ALA A 71 10.51 -16.19 9.52
C ALA A 71 11.71 -15.72 10.34
N LYS A 72 12.86 -15.62 9.67
CA LYS A 72 14.09 -15.14 10.32
C LYS A 72 13.97 -13.64 10.60
N TRP A 73 14.27 -13.24 11.83
CA TRP A 73 14.04 -11.88 12.34
C TRP A 73 14.70 -10.78 11.48
N TYR A 74 15.87 -11.06 10.87
CA TYR A 74 16.63 -10.06 10.11
C TYR A 74 15.92 -9.59 8.82
N TYR A 75 15.00 -10.39 8.26
CA TYR A 75 14.21 -9.92 7.12
C TYR A 75 13.25 -8.78 7.52
N TYR A 76 12.75 -8.79 8.76
CA TYR A 76 11.88 -7.74 9.27
C TYR A 76 12.63 -6.43 9.56
N VAL A 77 13.95 -6.49 9.78
CA VAL A 77 14.79 -5.29 9.89
C VAL A 77 14.82 -4.54 8.56
N LEU A 78 15.09 -5.27 7.46
CA LEU A 78 15.11 -4.69 6.12
C LEU A 78 13.72 -4.18 5.73
N LEU A 79 12.67 -4.94 6.04
CA LEU A 79 11.29 -4.52 5.78
C LEU A 79 10.93 -3.24 6.55
N GLY A 80 11.26 -3.18 7.84
CA GLY A 80 11.03 -1.98 8.66
C GLY A 80 11.80 -0.76 8.16
N LEU A 81 13.04 -0.93 7.69
CA LEU A 81 13.81 0.15 7.08
C LEU A 81 13.14 0.68 5.80
N ILE A 82 12.80 -0.22 4.87
CA ILE A 82 12.18 0.14 3.59
C ILE A 82 10.83 0.84 3.82
N ASP A 83 10.04 0.34 4.77
CA ASP A 83 8.73 0.90 5.10
C ASP A 83 8.83 2.29 5.74
N VAL A 84 9.77 2.50 6.67
CA VAL A 84 10.00 3.82 7.27
C VAL A 84 10.45 4.83 6.21
N GLU A 85 11.37 4.44 5.31
CA GLU A 85 11.82 5.31 4.23
C GLU A 85 10.71 5.61 3.22
N ALA A 86 9.86 4.63 2.88
CA ALA A 86 8.69 4.85 2.04
C ALA A 86 7.76 5.93 2.62
N ASN A 87 7.41 5.81 3.90
CA ASN A 87 6.61 6.79 4.62
C ASN A 87 7.29 8.16 4.68
N PHE A 88 8.58 8.19 5.01
CA PHE A 88 9.32 9.44 5.07
C PHE A 88 9.31 10.19 3.74
N LEU A 89 9.60 9.51 2.62
CA LEU A 89 9.66 10.14 1.30
C LEU A 89 8.31 10.71 0.87
N VAL A 90 7.22 9.94 1.02
CA VAL A 90 5.87 10.39 0.64
C VAL A 90 5.37 11.50 1.55
N VAL A 91 5.54 11.37 2.88
CA VAL A 91 5.10 12.42 3.81
C VAL A 91 5.90 13.72 3.59
N LYS A 92 7.19 13.60 3.29
CA LYS A 92 8.05 14.74 2.95
C LYS A 92 7.65 15.41 1.64
N ALA A 93 7.13 14.66 0.67
CA ALA A 93 6.69 15.21 -0.61
C ALA A 93 5.56 16.26 -0.47
N TYR A 94 4.68 16.14 0.55
CA TYR A 94 3.62 17.12 0.82
C TYR A 94 4.13 18.54 1.11
N GLN A 95 5.43 18.72 1.37
CA GLN A 95 6.05 20.05 1.54
C GLN A 95 6.44 20.70 0.22
N TYR A 96 6.56 19.90 -0.84
CA TYR A 96 7.10 20.31 -2.13
C TYR A 96 6.04 20.30 -3.22
N THR A 97 5.04 19.41 -3.13
CA THR A 97 4.00 19.23 -4.15
C THR A 97 2.60 19.14 -3.51
N SER A 98 1.57 19.19 -4.36
CA SER A 98 0.17 19.25 -3.93
C SER A 98 -0.36 17.88 -3.46
N ILE A 99 -1.41 17.87 -2.64
CA ILE A 99 -2.08 16.62 -2.21
C ILE A 99 -2.54 15.76 -3.39
N THR A 100 -3.04 16.40 -4.46
CA THR A 100 -3.47 15.69 -5.67
C THR A 100 -2.30 15.14 -6.47
N SER A 101 -1.15 15.85 -6.53
CA SER A 101 0.05 15.33 -7.17
C SER A 101 0.58 14.13 -6.40
N VAL A 102 0.64 14.20 -5.06
CA VAL A 102 1.10 13.06 -4.24
C VAL A 102 0.23 11.82 -4.46
N MET A 103 -1.09 11.95 -4.38
CA MET A 103 -1.97 10.78 -4.50
C MET A 103 -1.98 10.21 -5.94
N LEU A 104 -2.02 11.05 -6.97
CA LEU A 104 -1.95 10.55 -8.35
C LEU A 104 -0.59 9.92 -8.69
N LEU A 105 0.49 10.44 -8.13
CA LEU A 105 1.82 9.87 -8.35
C LEU A 105 2.02 8.57 -7.57
N ASP A 106 1.32 8.38 -6.44
CA ASP A 106 1.36 7.13 -5.67
C ASP A 106 0.83 5.93 -6.48
N CYS A 107 0.00 6.18 -7.48
CA CYS A 107 -0.49 5.15 -8.41
C CYS A 107 0.66 4.38 -9.08
N TRP A 108 1.87 4.93 -9.12
CA TRP A 108 3.10 4.25 -9.50
C TRP A 108 3.39 2.98 -8.69
N THR A 109 2.85 2.86 -7.48
CA THR A 109 2.95 1.62 -6.69
C THR A 109 2.31 0.43 -7.42
N ILE A 110 1.27 0.65 -8.24
CA ILE A 110 0.58 -0.43 -8.99
C ILE A 110 1.52 -1.15 -9.97
N PRO A 111 2.19 -0.47 -10.92
CA PRO A 111 3.17 -1.12 -11.80
C PRO A 111 4.29 -1.80 -11.00
N CYS A 112 4.82 -1.14 -9.97
CA CYS A 112 5.85 -1.73 -9.10
C CYS A 112 5.38 -3.05 -8.49
N VAL A 113 4.19 -3.07 -7.88
CA VAL A 113 3.61 -4.26 -7.27
C VAL A 113 3.40 -5.37 -8.30
N ILE A 114 2.89 -5.07 -9.49
CA ILE A 114 2.68 -6.08 -10.53
C ILE A 114 3.99 -6.71 -11.01
N VAL A 115 5.03 -5.90 -11.21
CA VAL A 115 6.35 -6.41 -11.57
C VAL A 115 6.95 -7.25 -10.43
N LEU A 116 6.88 -6.76 -9.19
CA LEU A 116 7.45 -7.44 -8.03
C LEU A 116 6.70 -8.75 -7.69
N THR A 117 5.38 -8.77 -7.77
CA THR A 117 4.57 -9.99 -7.59
C THR A 117 4.76 -11.00 -8.73
N TRP A 118 5.04 -10.54 -9.94
CA TRP A 118 5.45 -11.41 -11.05
C TRP A 118 6.82 -12.04 -10.79
N LEU A 119 7.81 -11.24 -10.38
CA LEU A 119 9.17 -11.69 -10.13
C LEU A 119 9.30 -12.59 -8.89
N PHE A 120 8.73 -12.18 -7.75
CA PHE A 120 8.94 -12.83 -6.45
C PHE A 120 7.83 -13.81 -6.07
N LEU A 121 6.57 -13.48 -6.36
CA LEU A 121 5.42 -14.34 -6.03
C LEU A 121 4.99 -15.23 -7.21
N LYS A 122 5.66 -15.12 -8.38
CA LYS A 122 5.38 -15.89 -9.61
C LYS A 122 3.92 -15.78 -10.07
N THR A 123 3.30 -14.63 -9.82
CA THR A 123 1.92 -14.36 -10.21
C THR A 123 1.81 -14.30 -11.74
N LYS A 124 0.88 -15.07 -12.34
CA LYS A 124 0.69 -15.07 -13.79
C LYS A 124 -0.22 -13.91 -14.20
N TYR A 125 0.31 -12.98 -14.99
CA TYR A 125 -0.45 -11.87 -15.55
C TYR A 125 -0.82 -12.14 -17.01
N THR A 126 -2.08 -11.88 -17.36
CA THR A 126 -2.55 -11.91 -18.74
C THR A 126 -2.10 -10.64 -19.47
N LEU A 127 -1.93 -10.69 -20.79
CA LEU A 127 -1.59 -9.52 -21.62
C LEU A 127 -2.54 -8.33 -21.39
N ARG A 128 -3.81 -8.56 -21.08
CA ARG A 128 -4.78 -7.51 -20.72
C ARG A 128 -4.39 -6.75 -19.44
N LYS A 129 -3.90 -7.47 -18.41
CA LYS A 129 -3.41 -6.84 -17.17
C LYS A 129 -2.18 -5.98 -17.47
N LEU A 130 -1.29 -6.46 -18.36
CA LEU A 130 -0.13 -5.69 -18.81
C LEU A 130 -0.52 -4.42 -19.60
N THR A 131 -1.52 -4.49 -20.48
CA THR A 131 -2.03 -3.30 -21.19
C THR A 131 -2.65 -2.28 -20.23
N GLY A 132 -3.37 -2.73 -19.20
CA GLY A 132 -3.89 -1.85 -18.15
C GLY A 132 -2.77 -1.10 -17.41
N VAL A 133 -1.68 -1.80 -17.10
CA VAL A 133 -0.48 -1.19 -16.48
C VAL A 133 0.14 -0.12 -17.36
N VAL A 134 0.32 -0.40 -18.65
CA VAL A 134 0.91 0.56 -19.61
C VAL A 134 0.07 1.83 -19.69
N ILE A 135 -1.27 1.70 -19.69
CA ILE A 135 -2.19 2.84 -19.71
C ILE A 135 -2.08 3.66 -18.41
N CYS A 136 -2.00 3.02 -17.23
CA CYS A 136 -1.80 3.73 -15.96
C CYS A 136 -0.45 4.49 -15.95
N VAL A 137 0.63 3.87 -16.43
CA VAL A 137 1.95 4.51 -16.53
C VAL A 137 1.93 5.69 -17.48
N ALA A 138 1.23 5.59 -18.61
CA ALA A 138 1.08 6.71 -19.54
C ALA A 138 0.32 7.90 -18.91
N GLY A 139 -0.74 7.62 -18.15
CA GLY A 139 -1.46 8.65 -17.37
C GLY A 139 -0.57 9.36 -16.35
N LEU A 140 0.30 8.60 -15.68
CA LEU A 140 1.27 9.13 -14.71
C LEU A 140 2.33 10.03 -15.36
N VAL A 141 2.90 9.60 -16.50
CA VAL A 141 3.90 10.38 -17.24
C VAL A 141 3.32 11.73 -17.66
N LEU A 142 2.05 11.77 -18.08
CA LEU A 142 1.37 13.02 -18.43
C LEU A 142 1.29 14.01 -17.26
N VAL A 143 1.06 13.53 -16.03
CA VAL A 143 1.04 14.37 -14.83
C VAL A 143 2.41 14.98 -14.56
N ILE A 144 3.48 14.18 -14.63
CA ILE A 144 4.86 14.67 -14.42
C ILE A 144 5.23 15.74 -15.46
N PHE A 145 4.87 15.52 -16.73
CA PHE A 145 5.11 16.51 -17.78
C PHE A 145 4.27 17.79 -17.59
N SER A 146 3.06 17.67 -17.05
CA SER A 146 2.21 18.81 -16.67
C SER A 146 2.89 19.69 -15.63
N ASP A 147 3.38 19.07 -14.56
CA ASP A 147 3.93 19.80 -13.42
C ASP A 147 5.33 20.38 -13.77
N ALA A 148 6.03 19.82 -14.77
CA ALA A 148 7.27 20.37 -15.33
C ALA A 148 7.08 21.60 -16.24
N HIS A 149 5.91 21.77 -16.88
CA HIS A 149 5.62 22.89 -17.79
C HIS A 149 4.73 23.97 -17.17
N ALA A 150 4.24 23.77 -15.95
CA ALA A 150 3.46 24.77 -15.23
C ALA A 150 4.39 25.83 -14.62
N GLU A 151 4.82 26.81 -15.44
CA GLU A 151 5.70 27.92 -15.01
C GLU A 151 5.10 28.84 -13.92
N ASP A 152 3.83 28.65 -13.50
CA ASP A 152 3.08 29.65 -12.73
C ASP A 152 2.32 29.11 -11.47
N ARG A 153 2.90 28.16 -10.72
CA ARG A 153 2.30 27.72 -9.44
C ARG A 153 3.07 28.22 -8.20
N SER A 154 2.54 29.29 -7.62
CA SER A 154 2.95 29.97 -6.39
C SER A 154 2.71 29.18 -5.08
N SER A 155 2.91 27.86 -5.02
CA SER A 155 2.69 27.10 -3.75
C SER A 155 3.53 25.83 -3.57
N GLY A 156 4.83 25.91 -3.86
CA GLY A 156 5.80 24.91 -3.42
C GLY A 156 7.21 25.24 -3.91
N SER A 157 8.21 25.20 -3.04
CA SER A 157 9.60 25.33 -3.45
C SER A 157 10.03 24.05 -4.19
N ASN A 158 9.88 24.00 -5.51
CA ASN A 158 10.23 22.88 -6.41
C ASN A 158 9.27 21.67 -6.39
N PRO A 159 8.13 21.73 -7.11
CA PRO A 159 7.18 20.62 -7.30
C PRO A 159 7.83 19.33 -7.81
N ILE A 160 8.74 19.44 -8.78
CA ILE A 160 9.49 18.31 -9.36
C ILE A 160 10.21 17.49 -8.28
N LYS A 161 10.78 18.16 -7.26
CA LYS A 161 11.43 17.47 -6.14
C LYS A 161 10.41 16.67 -5.34
N GLY A 162 9.23 17.23 -5.09
CA GLY A 162 8.13 16.52 -4.46
C GLY A 162 7.73 15.29 -5.27
N ASP A 163 7.53 15.45 -6.57
CA ASP A 163 7.08 14.37 -7.44
C ASP A 163 8.08 13.21 -7.49
N LEU A 164 9.38 13.50 -7.57
CA LEU A 164 10.44 12.49 -7.50
C LEU A 164 10.46 11.76 -6.14
N LEU A 165 10.23 12.46 -5.03
CA LEU A 165 10.10 11.84 -3.71
C LEU A 165 8.90 10.89 -3.66
N VAL A 166 7.77 11.26 -4.27
CA VAL A 166 6.59 10.38 -4.35
C VAL A 166 6.90 9.13 -5.15
N ILE A 167 7.51 9.24 -6.33
CA ILE A 167 7.84 8.07 -7.17
C ILE A 167 8.80 7.13 -6.44
N ALA A 168 9.81 7.68 -5.76
CA ALA A 168 10.73 6.89 -4.94
C ALA A 168 10.00 6.20 -3.78
N GLY A 169 9.18 6.93 -3.03
CA GLY A 169 8.38 6.38 -1.94
C GLY A 169 7.36 5.33 -2.40
N ALA A 170 6.68 5.56 -3.52
CA ALA A 170 5.74 4.64 -4.15
C ALA A 170 6.40 3.34 -4.61
N THR A 171 7.66 3.43 -5.08
CA THR A 171 8.47 2.26 -5.42
C THR A 171 8.78 1.43 -4.17
N LEU A 172 9.18 2.07 -3.08
CA LEU A 172 9.43 1.40 -1.79
C LEU A 172 8.15 0.82 -1.20
N TYR A 173 7.00 1.51 -1.29
CA TYR A 173 5.69 0.94 -0.93
C TYR A 173 5.37 -0.31 -1.75
N GLY A 174 5.75 -0.36 -3.02
CA GLY A 174 5.62 -1.56 -3.83
C GLY A 174 6.39 -2.73 -3.23
N VAL A 175 7.64 -2.49 -2.79
CA VAL A 175 8.47 -3.49 -2.13
C VAL A 175 7.88 -3.92 -0.78
N THR A 176 7.43 -2.97 0.04
CA THR A 176 6.78 -3.25 1.32
C THR A 176 5.52 -4.09 1.12
N ASN A 177 4.60 -3.66 0.27
CA ASN A 177 3.32 -4.33 0.03
C ASN A 177 3.49 -5.78 -0.43
N VAL A 178 4.44 -6.04 -1.34
CA VAL A 178 4.73 -7.40 -1.82
C VAL A 178 5.40 -8.26 -0.76
N SER A 179 6.31 -7.66 0.02
CA SER A 179 6.95 -8.35 1.14
C SER A 179 5.94 -8.71 2.24
N GLU A 180 5.05 -7.79 2.60
CA GLU A 180 3.96 -8.04 3.54
C GLU A 180 2.99 -9.11 3.04
N GLU A 181 2.64 -9.10 1.75
CA GLU A 181 1.82 -10.14 1.15
C GLU A 181 2.49 -11.51 1.29
N TYR A 182 3.80 -11.59 1.02
CA TYR A 182 4.56 -12.81 1.19
C TYR A 182 4.57 -13.28 2.65
N PHE A 183 4.87 -12.39 3.61
CA PHE A 183 4.93 -12.74 5.03
C PHE A 183 3.57 -13.07 5.63
N VAL A 184 2.49 -12.40 5.24
CA VAL A 184 1.15 -12.72 5.78
C VAL A 184 0.62 -14.07 5.28
N LYS A 185 1.07 -14.50 4.09
CA LYS A 185 0.73 -15.80 3.49
C LYS A 185 1.64 -16.94 3.96
N SER A 186 2.92 -16.67 4.20
CA SER A 186 3.92 -17.69 4.60
C SER A 186 4.15 -17.78 6.12
N ALA A 187 4.06 -16.67 6.83
CA ALA A 187 4.34 -16.56 8.27
C ALA A 187 3.05 -16.31 9.09
N ASP A 188 3.11 -15.50 10.14
CA ASP A 188 1.96 -15.10 10.96
C ASP A 188 1.77 -13.58 10.87
N ARG A 189 0.51 -13.14 10.77
CA ARG A 189 0.14 -11.71 10.71
C ARG A 189 0.61 -10.95 11.95
N THR A 190 0.48 -11.56 13.13
CA THR A 190 0.87 -10.95 14.41
C THR A 190 2.38 -10.77 14.48
N GLU A 191 3.12 -11.79 14.03
CA GLU A 191 4.59 -11.75 13.93
C GLU A 191 5.05 -10.62 12.99
N LEU A 192 4.44 -10.53 11.80
CA LEU A 192 4.73 -9.48 10.82
C LEU A 192 4.52 -8.08 11.42
N MET A 193 3.34 -7.82 11.99
CA MET A 193 3.01 -6.50 12.55
C MET A 193 3.84 -6.14 13.77
N ALA A 194 4.12 -7.11 14.65
CA ALA A 194 4.95 -6.89 15.83
C ALA A 194 6.39 -6.51 15.46
N LEU A 195 7.01 -7.27 14.55
CA LEU A 195 8.40 -7.04 14.16
C LEU A 195 8.56 -5.83 13.24
N LEU A 196 7.60 -5.58 12.34
CA LEU A 196 7.55 -4.36 11.55
C LEU A 196 7.41 -3.13 12.45
N GLY A 197 6.48 -3.16 13.41
CA GLY A 197 6.34 -2.10 14.40
C GLY A 197 7.61 -1.89 15.23
N PHE A 198 8.22 -2.97 15.72
CA PHE A 198 9.40 -2.88 16.57
C PHE A 198 10.62 -2.31 15.84
N PHE A 199 11.00 -2.88 14.68
CA PHE A 199 12.14 -2.39 13.91
C PHE A 199 11.84 -1.04 13.28
N GLY A 200 10.62 -0.81 12.80
CA GLY A 200 10.17 0.48 12.31
C GLY A 200 10.29 1.57 13.38
N ALA A 201 9.94 1.29 14.64
CA ALA A 201 10.08 2.24 15.75
C ALA A 201 11.55 2.57 16.04
N ILE A 202 12.46 1.58 15.96
CA ILE A 202 13.90 1.82 16.15
C ILE A 202 14.46 2.69 15.02
N VAL A 203 14.17 2.34 13.77
CA VAL A 203 14.66 3.08 12.60
C VAL A 203 14.11 4.51 12.61
N SER A 204 12.80 4.67 12.82
CA SER A 204 12.17 6.00 12.90
C SER A 204 12.70 6.83 14.07
N ALA A 205 12.95 6.25 15.25
CA ALA A 205 13.58 6.98 16.36
C ALA A 205 14.98 7.50 16.00
N CYS A 206 15.81 6.66 15.37
CA CYS A 206 17.14 7.07 14.89
C CYS A 206 17.03 8.19 13.85
N GLN A 207 16.12 8.05 12.89
CA GLN A 207 15.92 9.03 11.83
C GLN A 207 15.41 10.38 12.37
N ILE A 208 14.49 10.37 13.33
CA ILE A 208 14.03 11.58 14.02
C ILE A 208 15.19 12.27 14.74
N ALA A 209 16.02 11.51 15.45
CA ALA A 209 17.17 12.06 16.18
C ALA A 209 18.20 12.73 15.26
N ILE A 210 18.37 12.22 14.04
CA ILE A 210 19.35 12.72 13.05
C ILE A 210 18.77 13.87 12.21
N ILE A 211 17.55 13.73 11.69
CA ILE A 211 16.99 14.62 10.66
C ILE A 211 16.05 15.67 11.25
N GLU A 212 15.19 15.30 12.19
CA GLU A 212 14.03 16.11 12.60
C GLU A 212 14.20 16.80 13.95
N ARG A 213 15.33 16.59 14.63
CA ARG A 213 15.56 17.12 15.99
C ARG A 213 15.42 18.64 16.08
N THR A 214 15.87 19.37 15.07
CA THR A 214 15.80 20.84 15.04
C THR A 214 14.38 21.30 14.74
N GLU A 215 13.72 20.65 13.78
CA GLU A 215 12.32 20.91 13.40
C GLU A 215 11.37 20.66 14.58
N LEU A 216 11.52 19.54 15.29
CA LEU A 216 10.69 19.25 16.46
C LEU A 216 10.80 20.29 17.59
N LYS A 217 11.96 20.94 17.71
CA LYS A 217 12.18 22.00 18.69
C LYS A 217 11.58 23.34 18.27
N SER A 218 11.43 23.59 16.97
CA SER A 218 10.83 24.81 16.45
C SER A 218 9.30 24.76 16.39
N ILE A 219 8.70 23.57 16.54
CA ILE A 219 7.24 23.41 16.57
C ILE A 219 6.64 24.07 17.82
N HIS A 220 5.77 25.05 17.59
CA HIS A 220 4.86 25.54 18.61
C HIS A 220 3.70 24.55 18.78
N TRP A 221 3.82 23.71 19.82
CA TRP A 221 2.80 22.70 20.16
C TRP A 221 1.49 23.37 20.58
N SER A 222 0.57 23.50 19.61
CA SER A 222 -0.82 23.91 19.81
C SER A 222 -1.75 22.75 19.51
N ALA A 223 -3.01 22.83 19.96
CA ALA A 223 -4.03 21.84 19.60
C ALA A 223 -4.17 21.66 18.08
N GLY A 224 -3.99 22.75 17.31
CA GLY A 224 -4.03 22.74 15.85
C GLY A 224 -2.85 22.04 15.16
N ALA A 225 -1.73 21.83 15.86
CA ALA A 225 -0.61 21.02 15.40
C ALA A 225 -0.71 19.58 15.93
N ALA A 226 -1.01 19.42 17.22
CA ALA A 226 -1.08 18.10 17.86
C ALA A 226 -2.19 17.21 17.30
N PHE A 227 -3.36 17.78 16.95
CA PHE A 227 -4.49 16.99 16.46
C PHE A 227 -4.20 16.30 15.12
N PRO A 228 -3.65 16.96 14.09
CA PRO A 228 -3.20 16.27 12.87
C PRO A 228 -2.13 15.19 13.12
N PHE A 229 -1.19 15.39 14.06
CA PHE A 229 -0.20 14.34 14.41
C PHE A 229 -0.88 13.09 14.95
N VAL A 230 -1.74 13.24 15.96
CA VAL A 230 -2.43 12.11 16.59
C VAL A 230 -3.41 11.46 15.61
N GLY A 231 -4.16 12.26 14.85
CA GLY A 231 -5.07 11.78 13.81
C GLY A 231 -4.35 10.97 12.74
N PHE A 232 -3.20 11.47 12.25
CA PHE A 232 -2.34 10.73 11.34
C PHE A 232 -1.92 9.39 11.94
N SER A 233 -1.32 9.39 13.14
CA SER A 233 -0.79 8.15 13.72
C SER A 233 -1.85 7.10 14.01
N LEU A 234 -3.04 7.51 14.45
CA LEU A 234 -4.17 6.61 14.69
C LEU A 234 -4.74 6.04 13.39
N ALA A 235 -4.92 6.88 12.36
CA ALA A 235 -5.37 6.44 11.04
C ALA A 235 -4.37 5.45 10.43
N MET A 236 -3.08 5.73 10.57
CA MET A 236 -1.99 4.90 10.08
C MET A 236 -1.88 3.57 10.84
N PHE A 237 -2.08 3.58 12.17
CA PHE A 237 -2.19 2.36 12.97
C PHE A 237 -3.36 1.45 12.55
N LEU A 238 -4.54 2.03 12.32
CA LEU A 238 -5.67 1.28 11.79
C LEU A 238 -5.35 0.73 10.39
N PHE A 239 -4.77 1.56 9.53
CA PHE A 239 -4.39 1.17 8.17
C PHE A 239 -3.46 -0.06 8.20
N TYR A 240 -2.35 0.01 8.95
CA TYR A 240 -1.39 -1.08 9.08
C TYR A 240 -2.01 -2.33 9.73
N SER A 241 -2.96 -2.16 10.65
CA SER A 241 -3.64 -3.30 11.29
C SER A 241 -4.56 -4.07 10.31
N PHE A 242 -5.13 -3.37 9.33
CA PHE A 242 -6.10 -3.93 8.38
C PHE A 242 -5.51 -4.30 7.02
N VAL A 243 -4.41 -3.67 6.60
CA VAL A 243 -3.71 -4.00 5.33
C VAL A 243 -3.35 -5.49 5.23
N PRO A 244 -2.74 -6.15 6.23
CA PRO A 244 -2.43 -7.58 6.15
C PRO A 244 -3.68 -8.46 6.02
N VAL A 245 -4.83 -8.01 6.52
CA VAL A 245 -6.10 -8.73 6.35
C VAL A 245 -6.52 -8.70 4.89
N LEU A 246 -6.46 -7.53 4.26
CA LEU A 246 -6.79 -7.38 2.84
C LEU A 246 -5.77 -8.12 1.96
N LEU A 247 -4.47 -7.99 2.24
CA LEU A 247 -3.40 -8.70 1.53
C LEU A 247 -3.58 -10.22 1.58
N LYS A 248 -4.06 -10.76 2.71
CA LYS A 248 -4.33 -12.19 2.84
C LYS A 248 -5.54 -12.65 2.01
N ILE A 249 -6.55 -11.80 1.84
CA ILE A 249 -7.79 -12.13 1.11
C ILE A 249 -7.61 -11.91 -0.40
N SER A 250 -6.99 -10.80 -0.79
CA SER A 250 -7.03 -10.30 -2.17
C SER A 250 -5.65 -9.93 -2.77
N GLY A 251 -4.58 -9.92 -1.97
CA GLY A 251 -3.22 -9.59 -2.42
C GLY A 251 -2.95 -8.08 -2.58
N SER A 252 -1.68 -7.77 -2.86
CA SER A 252 -1.14 -6.40 -2.95
C SER A 252 -1.65 -5.63 -4.16
N ALA A 253 -1.92 -6.29 -5.29
CA ALA A 253 -2.49 -5.64 -6.45
C ALA A 253 -3.90 -5.09 -6.15
N MET A 254 -4.79 -5.90 -5.53
CA MET A 254 -6.13 -5.46 -5.18
C MET A 254 -6.13 -4.37 -4.09
N LEU A 255 -5.20 -4.45 -3.13
CA LEU A 255 -5.00 -3.37 -2.14
C LEU A 255 -4.78 -2.04 -2.86
N ASN A 256 -3.76 -1.94 -3.72
CA ASN A 256 -3.43 -0.70 -4.42
C ASN A 256 -4.54 -0.24 -5.38
N LEU A 257 -5.27 -1.18 -6.00
CA LEU A 257 -6.47 -0.86 -6.77
C LEU A 257 -7.59 -0.25 -5.94
N SER A 258 -7.74 -0.71 -4.70
CA SER A 258 -8.75 -0.15 -3.79
C SER A 258 -8.34 1.23 -3.30
N LEU A 259 -7.04 1.46 -3.10
CA LEU A 259 -6.51 2.73 -2.64
C LEU A 259 -6.76 3.85 -3.65
N LEU A 260 -6.87 3.60 -4.95
CA LEU A 260 -7.19 4.61 -5.98
C LEU A 260 -8.44 5.46 -5.72
N THR A 261 -9.36 4.97 -4.89
CA THR A 261 -10.50 5.78 -4.43
C THR A 261 -10.08 6.95 -3.53
N SER A 262 -8.88 6.92 -2.93
CA SER A 262 -8.32 8.01 -2.11
C SER A 262 -8.01 9.23 -2.95
N ASP A 263 -7.61 9.02 -4.20
CA ASP A 263 -7.27 10.08 -5.15
C ASP A 263 -8.52 10.92 -5.48
N MET A 264 -9.70 10.28 -5.56
CA MET A 264 -10.97 10.99 -5.72
C MET A 264 -11.26 11.88 -4.51
N TRP A 265 -11.05 11.34 -3.31
CA TRP A 265 -11.22 12.12 -2.08
C TRP A 265 -10.20 13.27 -1.99
N ALA A 266 -8.97 13.07 -2.49
CA ALA A 266 -7.93 14.10 -2.57
C ALA A 266 -8.39 15.31 -3.38
N VAL A 267 -9.00 15.07 -4.54
CA VAL A 267 -9.53 16.12 -5.41
C VAL A 267 -10.66 16.87 -4.70
N LEU A 268 -11.56 16.16 -4.04
CA LEU A 268 -12.64 16.77 -3.25
C LEU A 268 -12.07 17.63 -2.12
N ILE A 269 -11.05 17.16 -1.41
CA ILE A 269 -10.37 17.92 -0.36
C ILE A 269 -9.71 19.17 -0.95
N ARG A 270 -9.01 19.05 -2.07
CA ARG A 270 -8.35 20.21 -2.70
C ARG A 270 -9.35 21.29 -3.12
N ILE A 271 -10.48 20.89 -3.69
CA ILE A 271 -11.53 21.82 -4.13
C ILE A 271 -12.29 22.40 -2.93
N PHE A 272 -12.80 21.55 -2.02
CA PHE A 272 -13.72 21.98 -0.98
C PHE A 272 -13.04 22.40 0.33
N ALA A 273 -11.95 21.75 0.73
CA ALA A 273 -11.24 22.12 1.95
C ALA A 273 -10.23 23.25 1.68
N TYR A 274 -9.45 23.15 0.60
CA TYR A 274 -8.39 24.12 0.30
C TYR A 274 -8.81 25.23 -0.66
N HIS A 275 -9.98 25.12 -1.31
CA HIS A 275 -10.50 26.14 -2.23
C HIS A 275 -9.53 26.44 -3.39
N GLU A 276 -8.76 25.42 -3.79
CA GLU A 276 -7.77 25.52 -4.85
C GLU A 276 -8.32 24.98 -6.18
N LYS A 277 -7.88 25.60 -7.28
CA LYS A 277 -8.22 25.13 -8.62
C LYS A 277 -7.44 23.85 -8.94
N VAL A 278 -8.14 22.85 -9.44
CA VAL A 278 -7.56 21.62 -9.97
C VAL A 278 -7.37 21.78 -11.47
N ASP A 279 -6.17 21.49 -11.95
CA ASP A 279 -5.88 21.48 -13.38
C ASP A 279 -6.75 20.46 -14.11
N TRP A 280 -7.17 20.79 -15.33
CA TRP A 280 -7.88 19.86 -16.20
C TRP A 280 -7.05 18.60 -16.48
N MET A 281 -5.72 18.72 -16.52
CA MET A 281 -4.82 17.59 -16.75
C MET A 281 -4.93 16.50 -15.68
N TYR A 282 -5.19 16.87 -14.42
CA TYR A 282 -5.40 15.87 -13.35
C TYR A 282 -6.67 15.04 -13.59
N PHE A 283 -7.74 15.63 -14.14
CA PHE A 283 -8.94 14.86 -14.51
C PHE A 283 -8.67 13.89 -15.66
N THR A 284 -7.84 14.29 -16.63
CA THR A 284 -7.44 13.38 -17.73
C THR A 284 -6.57 12.23 -17.24
N ALA A 285 -5.65 12.49 -16.31
CA ALA A 285 -4.84 11.46 -15.67
C ALA A 285 -5.71 10.48 -14.87
N PHE A 286 -6.66 11.01 -14.09
CA PHE A 286 -7.60 10.21 -13.32
C PHE A 286 -8.46 9.33 -14.24
N ALA A 287 -8.96 9.86 -15.35
CA ALA A 287 -9.69 9.08 -16.35
C ALA A 287 -8.83 7.97 -16.97
N GLY A 288 -7.56 8.27 -17.29
CA GLY A 288 -6.62 7.27 -17.80
C GLY A 288 -6.37 6.14 -16.80
N VAL A 289 -6.16 6.48 -15.53
CA VAL A 289 -6.00 5.51 -14.44
C VAL A 289 -7.27 4.68 -14.24
N ALA A 290 -8.45 5.32 -14.19
CA ALA A 290 -9.74 4.63 -14.09
C ALA A 290 -9.96 3.63 -15.23
N VAL A 291 -9.67 4.02 -16.47
CA VAL A 291 -9.75 3.14 -17.64
C VAL A 291 -8.75 1.98 -17.52
N GLY A 292 -7.51 2.26 -17.10
CA GLY A 292 -6.50 1.23 -16.87
C GLY A 292 -6.94 0.19 -15.83
N ILE A 293 -7.56 0.62 -14.73
CA ILE A 293 -8.13 -0.25 -13.69
C ILE A 293 -9.29 -1.10 -14.21
N ILE A 294 -10.21 -0.50 -14.98
CA ILE A 294 -11.35 -1.23 -15.56
C ILE A 294 -10.85 -2.32 -16.51
N ILE A 295 -9.86 -2.00 -17.35
CA ILE A 295 -9.24 -2.97 -18.26
C ILE A 295 -8.53 -4.08 -17.47
N TYR A 296 -7.82 -3.73 -16.38
CA TYR A 296 -7.15 -4.68 -15.50
C TYR A 296 -8.13 -5.64 -14.82
N SER A 297 -9.25 -5.11 -14.29
CA SER A 297 -10.22 -5.84 -13.46
C SER A 297 -11.26 -6.61 -14.29
N GLY A 298 -11.54 -6.16 -15.51
CA GLY A 298 -12.57 -6.70 -16.41
C GLY A 298 -12.23 -8.06 -17.07
N GLY A 299 -11.59 -8.99 -16.35
CA GLY A 299 -11.08 -10.23 -16.95
C GLY A 299 -10.86 -11.44 -16.05
N ASP A 300 -11.12 -11.37 -14.75
CA ASP A 300 -10.76 -12.44 -13.78
C ASP A 300 -11.48 -13.79 -13.98
N LYS A 301 -12.39 -13.92 -14.96
CA LYS A 301 -13.17 -15.14 -15.19
C LYS A 301 -12.41 -16.33 -15.79
N LYS A 302 -11.16 -16.17 -16.25
CA LYS A 302 -10.41 -17.26 -16.93
C LYS A 302 -9.16 -17.77 -16.22
N VAL A 303 -8.66 -17.09 -15.19
CA VAL A 303 -7.38 -17.48 -14.57
C VAL A 303 -7.60 -18.35 -13.32
N ASP A 304 -8.56 -18.01 -12.45
CA ASP A 304 -8.87 -18.81 -11.25
C ASP A 304 -9.39 -20.23 -11.60
N SER A 305 -10.20 -20.35 -12.65
CA SER A 305 -10.73 -21.62 -13.12
C SER A 305 -9.64 -22.60 -13.61
N SER A 306 -8.51 -22.09 -14.11
CA SER A 306 -7.41 -22.95 -14.58
C SER A 306 -6.47 -23.41 -13.47
N VAL A 307 -6.40 -22.68 -12.35
CA VAL A 307 -5.58 -23.07 -11.19
C VAL A 307 -6.31 -24.11 -10.34
N ASP A 308 -7.63 -23.94 -10.16
CA ASP A 308 -8.47 -24.90 -9.44
C ASP A 308 -8.65 -26.22 -10.22
N GLU A 309 -8.78 -26.21 -11.55
CA GLU A 309 -8.85 -27.44 -12.37
C GLU A 309 -7.53 -28.23 -12.37
N VAL A 310 -6.38 -27.56 -12.36
CA VAL A 310 -5.06 -28.21 -12.32
C VAL A 310 -4.75 -28.77 -10.92
N ALA A 311 -5.19 -28.10 -9.86
CA ALA A 311 -5.08 -28.59 -8.49
C ALA A 311 -6.00 -29.80 -8.22
N ASP A 312 -7.23 -29.80 -8.72
CA ASP A 312 -8.16 -30.93 -8.56
C ASP A 312 -7.77 -32.13 -9.45
N GLY A 313 -7.29 -31.87 -10.68
CA GLY A 313 -6.78 -32.90 -11.59
C GLY A 313 -5.53 -33.60 -11.07
N SER A 314 -4.57 -32.85 -10.50
CA SER A 314 -3.36 -33.43 -9.91
C SER A 314 -3.64 -34.21 -8.61
N THR A 315 -4.63 -33.79 -7.83
CA THR A 315 -5.04 -34.48 -6.59
C THR A 315 -5.76 -35.80 -6.91
N LYS A 316 -6.67 -35.83 -7.89
CA LYS A 316 -7.33 -37.06 -8.35
C LYS A 316 -6.37 -38.05 -9.01
N GLN A 317 -5.39 -37.56 -9.77
CA GLN A 317 -4.39 -38.41 -10.42
C GLN A 317 -3.35 -38.96 -9.42
N ARG A 318 -3.11 -38.26 -8.30
CA ARG A 318 -2.27 -38.74 -7.20
C ARG A 318 -2.99 -39.74 -6.31
N SER A 319 -4.31 -39.58 -6.06
CA SER A 319 -5.09 -40.59 -5.32
C SER A 319 -5.19 -41.90 -6.11
N LYS A 320 -5.49 -41.84 -7.42
CA LYS A 320 -5.54 -43.04 -8.27
C LYS A 320 -4.23 -43.83 -8.30
N ARG A 321 -3.07 -43.16 -8.36
CA ARG A 321 -1.76 -43.85 -8.31
C ARG A 321 -1.49 -44.51 -6.96
N LEU A 322 -1.89 -43.88 -5.87
CA LEU A 322 -1.72 -44.45 -4.52
C LEU A 322 -2.65 -45.66 -4.31
N ASP A 323 -3.85 -45.63 -4.89
CA ASP A 323 -4.79 -46.77 -4.85
C ASP A 323 -4.32 -47.95 -5.74
N GLU A 324 -3.70 -47.67 -6.90
CA GLU A 324 -3.08 -48.70 -7.76
C GLU A 324 -1.82 -49.33 -7.14
N GLU A 325 -0.96 -48.54 -6.48
CA GLU A 325 0.21 -49.05 -5.75
C GLU A 325 -0.18 -49.85 -4.50
N ALA A 326 -1.26 -49.47 -3.81
CA ALA A 326 -1.79 -50.23 -2.67
C ALA A 326 -2.47 -51.55 -3.10
N GLY A 327 -3.11 -51.59 -4.28
CA GLY A 327 -3.71 -52.80 -4.84
C GLY A 327 -2.68 -53.80 -5.40
N SER A 328 -1.56 -53.32 -5.94
CA SER A 328 -0.52 -54.17 -6.50
C SER A 328 0.36 -54.87 -5.44
N ASN A 329 0.40 -54.35 -4.21
CA ASN A 329 1.24 -54.90 -3.13
C ASN A 329 0.58 -56.06 -2.35
N ASN A 330 -0.64 -56.46 -2.72
CA ASN A 330 -1.42 -57.49 -2.01
C ASN A 330 -1.57 -58.82 -2.79
N GLN A 331 -0.78 -59.01 -3.87
CA GLN A 331 -0.75 -60.26 -4.66
C GLN A 331 0.57 -61.03 -4.56
N GLY A 332 1.42 -60.70 -3.60
CA GLY A 332 2.75 -61.31 -3.41
C GLY A 332 3.02 -61.74 -1.98
N ARG A 333 2.14 -62.55 -1.37
CA ARG A 333 2.49 -63.40 -0.24
C ARG A 333 1.47 -64.52 -0.05
#